data_AF-A0A1G9S731-F1
#
_entry.id   AF-A0A1G9S731-F1
#
_cell.length_a   1.000
_cell.length_b   1.000
_cell.length_c   1.000
_cell.angle_alpha   90.00
_cell.angle_beta   90.00
_cell.angle_gamma   90.00
#
_symmetry.space_group_name_H-M   'P 1'
#
loop_
_entity.id
_entity.type
_entity.pdbx_description
1 polymer ?
#
loop_
_entity_poly.entity_id
_entity_poly.type
_entity_poly.pdbx_seq_one_letter_code
_entity_poly.pdbx_strand_id
1 'polypeptide(L)'
;MMMTNYMELLAVNQPWNLILYMVIPVGLAEALVATEFFTVFYRNSGPGGWRTWNKWIGIVLGFYFLGIFLNLMITTVPHIQWRGIADVLAVGAYLSGVVPLFGIALLELGVIGKDKSSDDKTKLHFILLTVFLVVAHIAMIFGMVDPTIMGWDPGAAGGHMHHGR
;
A
#
# COMPACT_ATOMS: atom_id res chain seq x y z
N MET A 1 -20.67 14.59 -4.51
CA MET A 1 -20.45 13.15 -4.27
C MET A 1 -19.48 13.07 -3.10
N MET A 2 -19.88 12.48 -1.97
CA MET A 2 -19.02 12.39 -0.78
C MET A 2 -18.04 11.24 -1.00
N MET A 3 -16.76 11.56 -1.12
CA MET A 3 -15.69 10.56 -1.30
C MET A 3 -15.09 10.15 0.05
N THR A 4 -14.50 8.95 0.11
CA THR A 4 -13.72 8.47 1.27
C THR A 4 -12.51 9.37 1.52
N ASN A 5 -11.94 9.39 2.73
CA ASN A 5 -10.75 10.21 2.99
C ASN A 5 -9.55 9.76 2.13
N TYR A 6 -9.48 8.47 1.78
CA TYR A 6 -8.48 7.94 0.85
C TYR A 6 -8.60 8.57 -0.55
N MET A 7 -9.82 8.65 -1.09
CA MET A 7 -10.08 9.32 -2.36
C MET A 7 -9.88 10.84 -2.28
N GLU A 8 -10.19 11.46 -1.15
CA GLU A 8 -9.97 12.89 -0.92
C GLU A 8 -8.47 13.22 -0.93
N LEU A 9 -7.60 12.41 -0.31
CA LEU A 9 -6.14 12.58 -0.36
C LEU A 9 -5.54 12.41 -1.76
N LEU A 10 -6.09 11.48 -2.55
CA LEU A 10 -5.68 11.27 -3.94
C LEU A 10 -6.21 12.36 -4.89
N ALA A 11 -7.34 12.99 -4.54
CA ALA A 11 -7.97 14.04 -5.33
C ALA A 11 -7.45 15.46 -4.99
N VAL A 12 -7.01 15.68 -3.76
CA VAL A 12 -6.36 16.93 -3.36
C VAL A 12 -5.01 17.04 -4.05
N ASN A 13 -4.80 18.13 -4.79
CA ASN A 13 -3.55 18.43 -5.49
C ASN A 13 -3.18 17.44 -6.62
N GLN A 14 -4.18 17.05 -7.43
CA GLN A 14 -3.91 16.31 -8.68
C GLN A 14 -2.96 17.12 -9.60
N PRO A 15 -1.98 16.46 -10.23
CA PRO A 15 -1.76 15.00 -10.33
C PRO A 15 -0.75 14.43 -9.31
N TRP A 16 -0.09 15.27 -8.52
CA TRP A 16 1.12 14.89 -7.77
C TRP A 16 0.86 13.88 -6.65
N ASN A 17 -0.23 14.04 -5.89
CA ASN A 17 -0.56 13.10 -4.81
C ASN A 17 -0.84 11.69 -5.34
N LEU A 18 -1.59 11.57 -6.43
CA LEU A 18 -1.91 10.28 -7.03
C LEU A 18 -0.63 9.58 -7.53
N ILE A 19 0.28 10.33 -8.13
CA ILE A 19 1.57 9.80 -8.57
C ILE A 19 2.39 9.30 -7.38
N LEU A 20 2.50 10.11 -6.32
CA LEU A 20 3.36 9.82 -5.17
C LEU A 20 2.83 8.66 -4.32
N TYR A 21 1.52 8.63 -4.04
CA TYR A 21 0.91 7.69 -3.10
C TYR A 21 0.40 6.39 -3.74
N MET A 22 0.29 6.35 -5.07
CA MET A 22 -0.27 5.19 -5.78
C MET A 22 0.58 4.75 -6.96
N VAL A 23 0.83 5.62 -7.95
CA VAL A 23 1.52 5.23 -9.19
C VAL A 23 2.93 4.73 -8.91
N ILE A 24 3.72 5.48 -8.12
CA ILE A 24 5.10 5.08 -7.81
C ILE A 24 5.13 3.80 -6.97
N PRO A 25 4.42 3.70 -5.83
CA PRO A 25 4.40 2.47 -5.03
C PRO A 25 3.93 1.23 -5.79
N VAL A 26 2.80 1.34 -6.49
CA VAL A 26 2.19 0.19 -7.19
C VAL A 26 3.00 -0.18 -8.41
N GLY A 27 3.44 0.80 -9.22
CA GLY A 27 4.27 0.53 -10.40
C GLY A 27 5.62 -0.09 -10.04
N LEU A 28 6.27 0.36 -8.95
CA LEU A 28 7.49 -0.27 -8.45
C LEU A 28 7.23 -1.67 -7.90
N ALA A 29 6.11 -1.89 -7.21
CA ALA A 29 5.73 -3.22 -6.73
C ALA A 29 5.47 -4.18 -7.89
N GLU A 30 4.74 -3.76 -8.93
CA GLU A 30 4.50 -4.54 -10.14
C GLU A 30 5.80 -4.83 -10.92
N ALA A 31 6.69 -3.83 -11.02
CA ALA A 31 8.00 -4.02 -11.61
C ALA A 31 8.81 -5.06 -10.84
N LEU A 32 8.80 -5.00 -9.51
CA LEU A 32 9.46 -5.96 -8.64
C LEU A 32 8.89 -7.38 -8.81
N VAL A 33 7.56 -7.51 -8.93
CA VAL A 33 6.90 -8.79 -9.24
C VAL A 33 7.40 -9.32 -10.57
N ALA A 34 7.38 -8.50 -11.62
CA ALA A 34 7.81 -8.90 -12.96
C ALA A 34 9.27 -9.37 -12.97
N THR A 35 10.17 -8.60 -12.38
CA THR A 35 11.60 -8.95 -12.32
C THR A 35 11.88 -10.16 -11.44
N GLU A 36 11.07 -10.43 -10.41
CA GLU A 36 11.14 -11.65 -9.60
C GLU A 36 10.70 -12.88 -10.40
N PHE A 37 9.62 -12.78 -11.19
CA PHE A 37 9.22 -13.83 -12.13
C PHE A 37 10.34 -14.15 -13.14
N PHE A 38 10.98 -13.14 -13.71
CA PHE A 38 12.13 -13.33 -14.61
C PHE A 38 13.30 -14.01 -13.89
N THR A 39 13.59 -13.64 -12.65
CA THR A 39 14.67 -14.24 -11.86
C THR A 39 14.40 -15.71 -11.55
N VAL A 40 13.15 -16.09 -11.26
CA VAL A 40 12.76 -17.49 -11.06
C VAL A 40 12.81 -18.29 -12.36
N PHE A 41 12.37 -17.70 -13.49
CA PHE A 41 12.36 -18.36 -14.80
C PHE A 41 13.78 -18.59 -15.36
N TYR A 42 14.67 -17.61 -15.24
CA TYR A 42 16.07 -17.69 -15.72
C TYR A 42 17.05 -18.24 -14.68
N ARG A 43 16.53 -18.77 -13.56
CA ARG A 43 17.31 -19.29 -12.44
C ARG A 43 18.36 -20.33 -12.81
N ASN A 44 18.20 -21.03 -13.95
CA ASN A 44 19.09 -22.08 -14.41
C ASN A 44 20.14 -21.63 -15.47
N SER A 45 20.19 -20.35 -15.86
CA SER A 45 21.04 -19.88 -16.98
C SER A 45 22.19 -18.93 -16.63
N GLY A 46 22.32 -18.46 -15.38
CA GLY A 46 23.37 -17.51 -14.93
C GLY A 46 23.34 -16.13 -15.63
N PRO A 47 24.14 -15.12 -15.22
CA PRO A 47 24.71 -14.81 -13.91
C PRO A 47 23.75 -13.94 -13.05
N GLY A 48 23.98 -13.89 -11.73
CA GLY A 48 23.10 -13.29 -10.72
C GLY A 48 22.86 -11.77 -10.72
N GLY A 49 22.96 -11.09 -11.87
CA GLY A 49 22.72 -9.63 -12.00
C GLY A 49 21.26 -9.22 -11.76
N TRP A 50 20.31 -10.01 -12.26
CA TRP A 50 18.86 -9.79 -12.04
C TRP A 50 18.49 -9.84 -10.57
N ARG A 51 19.16 -10.73 -9.82
CA ARG A 51 18.96 -10.86 -8.39
C ARG A 51 19.34 -9.59 -7.65
N THR A 52 20.50 -9.00 -7.97
CA THR A 52 20.96 -7.73 -7.35
C THR A 52 20.01 -6.58 -7.66
N TRP A 53 19.48 -6.52 -8.88
CA TRP A 53 18.47 -5.53 -9.25
C TRP A 53 17.19 -5.68 -8.42
N ASN A 54 16.68 -6.90 -8.22
CA ASN A 54 15.50 -7.13 -7.38
C ASN A 54 15.73 -6.74 -5.93
N LYS A 55 16.92 -7.01 -5.38
CA LYS A 55 17.28 -6.55 -4.04
C LYS A 55 17.17 -5.04 -3.93
N TRP A 56 17.74 -4.33 -4.91
CA TRP A 56 17.80 -2.88 -4.91
C TRP A 56 16.40 -2.27 -5.02
N ILE A 57 15.58 -2.78 -5.95
CA ILE A 57 14.18 -2.35 -6.11
C ILE A 57 13.39 -2.62 -4.82
N GLY A 58 13.53 -3.80 -4.20
CA GLY A 58 12.84 -4.14 -2.96
C GLY A 58 13.22 -3.23 -1.78
N ILE A 59 14.50 -2.88 -1.64
CA ILE A 59 14.96 -1.95 -0.61
C ILE A 59 14.40 -0.55 -0.87
N VAL A 60 14.55 -0.02 -2.08
CA VAL A 60 14.06 1.32 -2.43
C VAL A 60 12.56 1.41 -2.22
N LEU A 61 11.81 0.41 -2.68
CA LEU A 61 10.36 0.34 -2.53
C LEU A 61 9.94 0.31 -1.05
N GLY A 62 10.57 -0.53 -0.24
CA GLY A 62 10.22 -0.64 1.19
C GLY A 62 10.49 0.65 1.97
N PHE A 63 11.61 1.33 1.71
CA PHE A 63 11.90 2.63 2.33
C PHE A 63 11.01 3.75 1.81
N TYR A 64 10.73 3.77 0.51
CA TYR A 64 9.83 4.76 -0.09
C TYR A 64 8.42 4.64 0.50
N PHE A 65 7.90 3.41 0.61
CA PHE A 65 6.60 3.15 1.21
C PHE A 65 6.57 3.45 2.71
N LEU A 66 7.67 3.18 3.43
CA LEU A 66 7.81 3.59 4.83
C LEU A 66 7.73 5.11 4.98
N GLY A 67 8.37 5.87 4.08
CA GLY A 67 8.29 7.33 4.06
C GLY A 67 6.85 7.83 3.86
N ILE A 68 6.12 7.21 2.94
CA ILE A 68 4.69 7.47 2.73
C ILE A 68 3.87 7.15 3.98
N PHE A 69 4.09 5.97 4.57
CA PHE A 69 3.39 5.54 5.77
C PHE A 69 3.57 6.53 6.92
N LEU A 70 4.81 6.97 7.18
CA LEU A 70 5.10 7.96 8.23
C LEU A 70 4.47 9.31 7.92
N ASN A 71 4.53 9.76 6.67
CA ASN A 71 3.90 11.00 6.24
C ASN A 71 2.38 10.96 6.47
N LEU A 72 1.71 9.88 6.07
CA LEU A 72 0.28 9.71 6.29
C LEU A 72 -0.06 9.58 7.78
N MET A 73 0.72 8.83 8.56
CA MET A 73 0.52 8.69 10.00
C MET A 73 0.62 10.01 10.78
N ILE A 74 1.49 10.92 10.35
CA ILE A 74 1.71 12.20 11.05
C ILE A 74 0.76 13.28 10.52
N THR A 75 0.56 13.35 9.20
CA THR A 75 -0.17 14.45 8.58
C THR A 75 -1.65 14.12 8.43
N THR A 76 -1.97 12.91 7.97
CA THR A 76 -3.32 12.54 7.53
C THR A 76 -4.14 11.86 8.64
N VAL A 77 -3.61 10.81 9.25
CA VAL A 77 -4.32 10.00 10.26
C VAL A 77 -4.86 10.82 11.44
N PRO A 78 -4.15 11.83 11.97
CA PRO A 78 -4.66 12.65 13.09
C PRO A 78 -5.77 13.63 12.67
N HIS A 79 -5.86 13.97 11.38
CA HIS A 79 -6.79 14.97 10.85
C HIS A 79 -7.98 14.35 10.11
N ILE A 80 -8.00 13.02 9.95
CA ILE A 80 -9.07 12.29 9.27
C ILE A 80 -10.36 12.30 10.10
N GLN A 81 -11.47 12.68 9.46
CA GLN A 81 -12.81 12.50 9.99
C GLN A 81 -13.31 11.13 9.56
N TRP A 82 -13.32 10.14 10.46
CA TRP A 82 -13.71 8.76 10.14
C TRP A 82 -15.17 8.70 9.65
N ARG A 83 -15.36 8.47 8.34
CA ARG A 83 -16.70 8.43 7.70
C ARG A 83 -17.32 7.02 7.67
N GLY A 84 -16.89 6.11 8.55
CA GLY A 84 -17.46 4.77 8.70
C GLY A 84 -16.43 3.63 8.67
N ILE A 85 -16.90 2.39 8.77
CA ILE A 85 -16.05 1.17 8.81
C ILE A 85 -15.27 0.98 7.49
N ALA A 86 -15.85 1.39 6.37
CA ALA A 86 -15.18 1.34 5.06
C ALA A 86 -13.88 2.15 5.02
N ASP A 87 -13.85 3.32 5.67
CA ASP A 87 -12.69 4.19 5.73
C ASP A 87 -11.60 3.61 6.65
N VAL A 88 -12.00 2.97 7.75
CA VAL A 88 -11.10 2.20 8.64
C VAL A 88 -10.47 1.03 7.91
N LEU A 89 -11.26 0.29 7.11
CA LEU A 89 -10.75 -0.82 6.31
C LEU A 89 -9.84 -0.35 5.19
N ALA A 90 -10.18 0.73 4.48
CA ALA A 90 -9.37 1.28 3.40
C ALA A 90 -8.02 1.81 3.91
N VAL A 91 -8.05 2.70 4.90
CA VAL A 91 -6.83 3.28 5.51
C VAL A 91 -6.04 2.20 6.24
N GLY A 92 -6.71 1.34 7.00
CA GLY A 92 -6.08 0.23 7.71
C GLY A 92 -5.38 -0.76 6.78
N ALA A 93 -6.04 -1.16 5.68
CA ALA A 93 -5.43 -2.02 4.68
C ALA A 93 -4.23 -1.32 4.01
N TYR A 94 -4.37 -0.05 3.61
CA TYR A 94 -3.27 0.70 2.99
C TYR A 94 -2.05 0.80 3.92
N LEU A 95 -2.27 1.18 5.18
CA LEU A 95 -1.23 1.27 6.21
C LEU A 95 -0.61 -0.09 6.50
N SER A 96 -1.40 -1.17 6.51
CA SER A 96 -0.89 -2.53 6.72
C SER A 96 0.03 -3.01 5.60
N GLY A 97 -0.05 -2.40 4.41
CA GLY A 97 0.86 -2.64 3.28
C GLY A 97 2.33 -2.32 3.57
N VAL A 98 2.61 -1.49 4.59
CA VAL A 98 4.00 -1.22 5.02
C VAL A 98 4.66 -2.47 5.59
N VAL A 99 3.89 -3.37 6.23
CA VAL A 99 4.43 -4.57 6.88
C VAL A 99 5.10 -5.50 5.86
N PRO A 100 4.44 -5.92 4.76
CA PRO A 100 5.08 -6.74 3.75
C PRO A 100 6.20 -6.00 3.00
N LEU A 101 6.01 -4.73 2.60
CA LEU A 101 7.04 -3.99 1.83
C LEU A 101 8.29 -3.68 2.65
N PHE A 102 8.13 -3.22 3.88
CA PHE A 102 9.26 -3.00 4.77
C PHE A 102 9.89 -4.33 5.19
N GLY A 103 9.07 -5.39 5.34
CA GLY A 103 9.55 -6.75 5.52
C GLY A 103 10.47 -7.22 4.39
N ILE A 104 10.14 -6.90 3.14
CA ILE A 104 11.00 -7.16 1.98
C ILE A 104 12.31 -6.38 2.08
N ALA A 105 12.26 -5.09 2.38
CA ALA A 105 13.48 -4.29 2.53
C ALA A 105 14.40 -4.83 3.66
N LEU A 106 13.82 -5.24 4.79
CA LEU A 106 14.57 -5.85 5.90
C LEU A 106 15.14 -7.23 5.55
N LEU A 107 14.42 -8.02 4.76
CA LEU A 107 14.89 -9.31 4.23
C LEU A 107 16.08 -9.11 3.28
N GLU A 108 16.01 -8.10 2.42
CA GLU A 108 17.06 -7.78 1.44
C GLU A 108 18.30 -7.12 2.07
N LEU A 109 18.11 -6.30 3.10
CA LEU A 109 19.20 -5.80 3.95
C LEU A 109 19.86 -6.89 4.79
N GLY A 110 19.29 -8.10 4.81
CA GLY A 110 19.79 -9.21 5.63
C GLY A 110 19.59 -8.98 7.13
N VAL A 111 18.65 -8.12 7.54
CA VAL A 111 18.22 -7.99 8.94
C VAL A 111 17.34 -9.20 9.31
N ILE A 112 16.45 -9.60 8.39
CA ILE A 112 15.59 -10.78 8.53
C ILE A 112 16.19 -11.93 7.70
N GLY A 113 16.22 -13.15 8.26
CA GLY A 113 16.61 -14.36 7.51
C GLY A 113 18.13 -14.55 7.30
N LYS A 114 18.99 -14.03 8.18
CA LYS A 114 20.46 -14.16 8.08
C LYS A 114 20.93 -15.60 7.80
N ASP A 115 20.37 -16.58 8.50
CA ASP A 115 20.69 -18.02 8.37
C ASP A 115 19.91 -18.77 7.30
N LYS A 116 19.00 -18.12 6.56
CA LYS A 116 18.19 -18.80 5.54
C LYS A 116 18.96 -18.95 4.22
N SER A 117 18.80 -20.12 3.60
CA SER A 117 19.33 -20.41 2.26
C SER A 117 18.85 -19.37 1.25
N SER A 118 19.65 -19.16 0.21
CA SER A 118 19.35 -18.18 -0.83
C SER A 118 17.99 -18.45 -1.52
N ASP A 119 17.55 -19.71 -1.56
CA ASP A 119 16.24 -20.11 -2.10
C ASP A 119 15.09 -19.71 -1.17
N ASP A 120 15.27 -19.87 0.14
CA ASP A 120 14.24 -19.54 1.14
C ASP A 120 14.03 -18.03 1.27
N LYS A 121 15.09 -17.22 1.05
CA LYS A 121 14.97 -15.76 0.99
C LYS A 121 14.10 -15.33 -0.19
N THR A 122 14.33 -15.91 -1.37
CA THR A 122 13.52 -15.66 -2.57
C THR A 122 12.06 -16.07 -2.36
N LYS A 123 11.80 -17.24 -1.73
CA LYS A 123 10.43 -17.64 -1.38
C LYS A 123 9.74 -16.66 -0.43
N LEU A 124 10.44 -16.24 0.62
CA LEU A 124 9.87 -15.31 1.59
C LEU A 124 9.61 -13.93 0.98
N HIS A 125 10.54 -13.45 0.13
CA HIS A 125 10.35 -12.24 -0.66
C HIS A 125 9.07 -12.32 -1.49
N PHE A 126 8.89 -13.42 -2.24
CA PHE A 126 7.72 -13.65 -3.08
C PHE A 126 6.42 -13.72 -2.27
N ILE A 127 6.42 -14.38 -1.11
CA ILE A 127 5.24 -14.46 -0.23
C ILE A 127 4.87 -13.07 0.29
N LEU A 128 5.83 -12.30 0.79
CA LEU A 128 5.58 -10.94 1.29
C LEU A 128 5.03 -10.04 0.19
N LEU A 129 5.59 -10.13 -1.02
CA LEU A 129 5.15 -9.37 -2.19
C LEU A 129 3.70 -9.72 -2.59
N THR A 130 3.36 -11.01 -2.56
CA THR A 130 2.01 -11.49 -2.83
C THR A 130 1.01 -10.99 -1.79
N VAL A 131 1.38 -11.03 -0.50
CA VAL A 131 0.56 -10.48 0.59
C VAL A 131 0.34 -8.98 0.39
N PHE A 132 1.39 -8.23 0.03
CA PHE A 132 1.27 -6.80 -0.28
C PHE A 132 0.25 -6.55 -1.42
N LEU A 133 0.36 -7.28 -2.54
CA LEU A 133 -0.56 -7.15 -3.67
C LEU A 133 -2.01 -7.34 -3.23
N VAL A 134 -2.30 -8.40 -2.47
CA VAL A 134 -3.67 -8.68 -1.99
C VAL A 134 -4.17 -7.53 -1.11
N VAL A 135 -3.37 -7.11 -0.13
CA VAL A 135 -3.73 -6.03 0.80
C VAL A 135 -3.91 -4.70 0.08
N ALA A 136 -3.04 -4.37 -0.88
CA ALA A 136 -3.15 -3.16 -1.69
C ALA A 136 -4.43 -3.15 -2.54
N HIS A 137 -4.82 -4.29 -3.10
CA HIS A 137 -6.10 -4.40 -3.83
C HIS A 137 -7.30 -4.25 -2.90
N ILE A 138 -7.25 -4.83 -1.71
CA ILE A 138 -8.27 -4.61 -0.68
C ILE A 138 -8.39 -3.11 -0.37
N ALA A 139 -7.28 -2.42 -0.14
CA ALA A 139 -7.28 -0.97 0.10
C ALA A 139 -7.89 -0.17 -1.06
N MET A 140 -7.58 -0.53 -2.32
CA MET A 140 -8.16 0.12 -3.50
C MET A 140 -9.66 -0.15 -3.65
N ILE A 141 -10.12 -1.38 -3.42
CA ILE A 141 -11.53 -1.75 -3.49
C ILE A 141 -12.31 -0.96 -2.43
N PHE A 142 -11.92 -1.06 -1.16
CA PHE A 142 -12.62 -0.36 -0.07
C PHE A 142 -12.46 1.17 -0.15
N GLY A 143 -11.35 1.66 -0.70
CA GLY A 143 -11.13 3.10 -0.92
C GLY A 143 -12.08 3.70 -1.97
N MET A 144 -12.52 2.90 -2.96
CA MET A 144 -13.47 3.30 -4.00
C MET A 144 -14.93 2.94 -3.68
N VAL A 145 -15.18 2.16 -2.63
CA VAL A 145 -16.54 1.85 -2.19
C VAL A 145 -17.17 3.10 -1.56
N ASP A 146 -18.39 3.41 -2.00
CA ASP A 146 -19.17 4.50 -1.44
C ASP A 146 -19.50 4.21 0.04
N PRO A 147 -19.08 5.06 0.99
CA PRO A 147 -19.29 4.83 2.42
C PRO A 147 -20.78 4.76 2.80
N THR A 148 -21.68 5.28 1.95
CA THR A 148 -23.14 5.21 2.16
C THR A 148 -23.68 3.78 2.05
N ILE A 149 -23.02 2.89 1.30
CA ILE A 149 -23.45 1.48 1.15
C ILE A 149 -23.21 0.67 2.42
N MET A 150 -22.24 1.07 3.25
CA MET A 150 -21.93 0.42 4.54
C MET A 150 -22.51 1.16 5.76
N GLY A 151 -23.51 2.03 5.55
CA GLY A 151 -24.32 2.60 6.64
C GLY A 151 -23.88 3.98 7.13
N TRP A 152 -23.08 4.73 6.37
CA TRP A 152 -22.83 6.14 6.67
C TRP A 152 -23.98 7.01 6.14
N ASP A 153 -24.74 7.63 7.05
CA ASP A 153 -25.78 8.61 6.75
C ASP A 153 -25.22 10.04 6.92
N PRO A 154 -25.06 10.82 5.83
CA PRO A 154 -24.66 12.23 5.90
C PRO A 154 -25.68 13.13 6.63
N GLY A 155 -26.89 12.64 6.93
CA GLY A 155 -27.94 13.37 7.62
C GLY A 155 -27.78 13.52 9.14
N ALA A 156 -26.92 12.73 9.79
CA ALA A 156 -26.76 12.81 11.26
C ALA A 156 -25.90 14.00 11.75
N ALA A 157 -25.11 14.62 10.86
CA ALA A 157 -24.22 15.74 11.20
C ALA A 157 -24.74 17.12 10.73
N GLY A 158 -25.90 17.19 10.06
CA GLY A 158 -26.41 18.43 9.50
C GLY A 158 -27.91 18.46 9.29
N GLY A 159 -28.63 19.03 10.26
CA GLY A 159 -29.91 19.69 9.99
C GLY A 159 -31.18 18.93 10.35
N HIS A 160 -31.55 18.97 11.64
CA HIS A 160 -32.96 19.06 12.03
C HIS A 160 -33.17 20.28 12.94
N MET A 161 -32.94 21.49 12.41
CA MET A 161 -33.67 22.67 12.88
C MET A 161 -34.95 22.77 12.05
N HIS A 162 -35.98 22.08 12.53
CA HIS A 162 -37.33 22.20 12.01
C HIS A 162 -37.95 23.48 12.59
N HIS A 163 -37.86 24.60 11.87
CA HIS A 163 -38.72 25.76 12.13
C HIS A 163 -39.77 25.83 11.03
N GLY A 164 -40.96 25.33 11.36
CA GLY A 164 -42.16 25.47 10.55
C GLY A 164 -43.26 26.15 11.36
N ARG A 165 -43.67 27.32 10.84
CA ARG A 165 -44.80 28.20 11.19
C ARG A 165 -44.58 29.21 12.31
#